data_AF-A0A7C5N2V8-F1
#
_entry.id   AF-A0A7C5N2V8-F1
#
_cell.length_a   1.000
_cell.length_b   1.000
_cell.length_c   1.000
_cell.angle_alpha   90.00
_cell.angle_beta   90.00
_cell.angle_gamma   90.00
#
_symmetry.space_group_name_H-M   'P 1'
#
loop_
_entity.id
_entity.type
_entity.pdbx_description
1 polymer ?
#
loop_
_entity_poly.entity_id
_entity_poly.type
_entity_poly.pdbx_seq_one_letter_code
_entity_poly.pdbx_strand_id
1 'polypeptide(L)'
;MTQEAIEAAGAPVEGSADIEGGNYEVIRSRLVDQGRRLRQRVEALNDKRTDTFGGTELTVIGNPRIRTENNCVPRDILQVGGLLLFGYEVFIGLKSETKVSDIFALHGFNMTDDGGFDCPPAGLDATGGFLQSEQFVKEIGNLYKFTREARLSRLDKRPA
;
A
#
# COMPACT_ATOMS: atom_id res chain seq x y z
N MET A 1 2.25 30.08 -53.92
CA MET A 1 3.66 30.32 -53.53
C MET A 1 4.26 28.95 -53.30
N THR A 2 4.74 28.35 -54.39
CA THR A 2 6.17 28.13 -54.74
C THR A 2 6.67 26.83 -54.10
N GLN A 3 7.25 25.86 -54.82
CA GLN A 3 7.50 25.68 -56.25
C GLN A 3 7.87 24.19 -56.45
N GLU A 4 7.78 23.81 -57.72
CA GLU A 4 8.08 22.58 -58.44
C GLU A 4 9.34 21.77 -58.08
N ALA A 5 9.22 20.48 -58.47
CA ALA A 5 10.19 19.63 -59.18
C ALA A 5 11.57 19.32 -58.57
N ILE A 6 11.91 18.03 -58.57
CA ILE A 6 13.03 17.49 -59.37
C ILE A 6 12.72 16.02 -59.68
N GLU A 7 12.60 15.74 -60.98
CA GLU A 7 12.71 14.41 -61.56
C GLU A 7 14.21 14.06 -61.63
N ALA A 8 14.62 12.89 -61.13
CA ALA A 8 15.94 12.34 -61.42
C ALA A 8 15.85 10.82 -61.50
N ALA A 9 16.12 10.35 -62.71
CA ALA A 9 16.26 8.96 -63.08
C ALA A 9 17.36 8.24 -62.28
N GLY A 10 17.08 6.99 -61.92
CA GLY A 10 18.06 6.00 -61.48
C GLY A 10 17.45 4.62 -61.72
N ALA A 11 18.04 3.88 -62.66
CA ALA A 11 17.64 2.54 -63.12
C ALA A 11 17.28 1.56 -61.99
N PRO A 12 16.45 0.53 -62.25
CA PRO A 12 16.19 -0.48 -61.26
C PRO A 12 17.51 -1.22 -60.99
N VAL A 13 18.02 -1.13 -59.76
CA VAL A 13 19.10 -2.01 -59.31
C VAL A 13 18.45 -3.36 -59.01
N GLU A 14 18.08 -4.07 -60.06
CA GLU A 14 17.76 -5.50 -60.00
C GLU A 14 19.04 -6.24 -59.62
N GLY A 15 19.18 -6.55 -58.33
CA GLY A 15 20.35 -7.28 -57.85
C GLY A 15 20.60 -7.34 -56.34
N SER A 16 19.67 -6.89 -55.48
CA SER A 16 19.86 -7.02 -54.02
C SER A 16 18.59 -7.18 -53.17
N ALA A 17 17.39 -7.21 -53.76
CA ALA A 17 16.15 -7.28 -52.99
C ALA A 17 15.81 -8.68 -52.44
N ASP A 18 16.20 -9.75 -53.14
CA ASP A 18 15.89 -11.14 -52.73
C ASP A 18 16.78 -11.65 -51.57
N ILE A 19 17.98 -11.08 -51.41
CA ILE A 19 18.93 -11.51 -50.37
C ILE A 19 18.72 -10.71 -49.07
N GLU A 20 18.27 -9.45 -49.16
CA GLU A 20 17.97 -8.60 -47.99
C GLU A 20 16.66 -9.00 -47.28
N GLY A 21 15.62 -9.42 -48.04
CA GLY A 21 14.37 -9.93 -47.46
C GLY A 21 14.59 -11.17 -46.58
N GLY A 22 15.43 -12.10 -47.03
CA GLY A 22 15.80 -13.30 -46.28
C GLY A 22 16.58 -12.99 -44.99
N ASN A 23 17.52 -12.04 -45.03
CA ASN A 23 18.32 -11.72 -43.84
C ASN A 23 17.49 -10.97 -42.77
N TYR A 24 16.64 -10.01 -43.19
CA TYR A 24 15.74 -9.32 -42.27
C TYR A 24 14.73 -10.28 -41.63
N GLU A 25 14.10 -11.15 -42.42
CA GLU A 25 13.14 -12.14 -41.91
C GLU A 25 13.79 -13.14 -40.95
N VAL A 26 15.02 -13.57 -41.22
CA VAL A 26 15.79 -14.44 -40.33
C VAL A 26 16.11 -13.74 -39.01
N ILE A 27 16.56 -12.49 -39.04
CA ILE A 27 16.83 -11.71 -37.82
C ILE A 27 15.54 -11.49 -37.03
N ARG A 28 14.44 -11.15 -37.71
CA ARG A 28 13.12 -10.97 -37.10
C ARG A 28 12.63 -12.25 -36.41
N SER A 29 12.72 -13.39 -37.08
CA SER A 29 12.34 -14.69 -36.51
C SER A 29 13.15 -15.01 -35.25
N ARG A 30 14.47 -14.80 -35.31
CA ARG A 30 15.36 -15.01 -34.15
C ARG A 30 14.99 -14.12 -32.97
N LEU A 31 14.69 -12.85 -33.23
CA LEU A 31 14.30 -11.91 -32.19
C LEU A 31 12.96 -12.30 -31.54
N VAL A 32 11.98 -12.75 -32.34
CA VAL A 32 10.68 -13.24 -31.85
C VAL A 32 10.87 -14.49 -30.99
N ASP A 33 11.70 -15.44 -31.42
CA ASP A 33 11.98 -16.65 -30.66
C ASP A 33 12.73 -16.36 -29.35
N GLN A 34 13.68 -15.42 -29.37
CA GLN A 34 14.34 -14.94 -28.15
C GLN A 34 13.34 -14.25 -27.21
N GLY A 35 12.44 -13.43 -27.74
CA GLY A 35 11.36 -12.80 -26.97
C GLY A 35 10.43 -13.84 -26.33
N ARG A 36 10.08 -14.90 -27.06
CA ARG A 36 9.26 -16.00 -26.51
C ARG A 36 9.99 -16.73 -25.38
N ARG A 37 11.28 -17.06 -25.56
CA ARG A 37 12.10 -17.71 -24.53
C ARG A 37 12.26 -16.84 -23.29
N LEU A 38 12.46 -15.53 -23.48
CA LEU A 38 12.55 -14.59 -22.37
C LEU A 38 11.23 -14.54 -21.59
N ARG A 39 10.10 -14.41 -22.29
CA ARG A 39 8.76 -14.40 -21.67
C ARG A 39 8.54 -15.65 -20.80
N GLN A 40 8.82 -16.83 -21.34
CA GLN A 40 8.70 -18.10 -20.60
C GLN A 40 9.55 -18.13 -19.32
N ARG A 41 10.78 -17.59 -19.36
CA ARG A 41 11.65 -17.53 -18.18
C ARG A 41 11.16 -16.53 -17.14
N VAL A 42 10.60 -15.41 -17.59
CA VAL A 42 10.01 -14.39 -16.71
C VAL A 42 8.74 -14.92 -16.04
N GLU A 43 7.87 -15.60 -16.80
CA GLU A 43 6.66 -16.25 -16.26
C GLU A 43 7.03 -17.30 -15.22
N ALA A 44 7.95 -18.22 -15.55
CA ALA A 44 8.41 -19.23 -14.59
C ALA A 44 9.07 -18.63 -13.32
N LEU A 45 9.75 -17.49 -13.46
CA LEU A 45 10.30 -16.77 -12.30
C LEU A 45 9.19 -16.13 -11.47
N ASN A 46 8.17 -15.55 -12.10
CA ASN A 46 7.03 -14.98 -11.41
C ASN A 46 6.19 -16.06 -10.71
N ASP A 47 6.02 -17.23 -11.30
CA ASP A 47 5.32 -18.36 -10.67
C ASP A 47 6.07 -18.81 -9.42
N LYS A 48 7.40 -18.98 -9.51
CA LYS A 48 8.25 -19.26 -8.34
C LYS A 48 8.17 -18.16 -7.29
N ARG A 49 8.11 -16.89 -7.70
CA ARG A 49 7.94 -15.76 -6.78
C ARG A 49 6.59 -15.85 -6.07
N THR A 50 5.50 -16.09 -6.78
CA THR A 50 4.16 -16.24 -6.19
C THR A 50 4.08 -17.45 -5.26
N ASP A 51 4.70 -18.57 -5.62
CA ASP A 51 4.78 -19.78 -4.80
C ASP A 51 5.62 -19.58 -3.53
N THR A 52 6.80 -18.96 -3.65
CA THR A 52 7.73 -18.76 -2.53
C THR A 52 7.25 -17.68 -1.57
N PHE A 53 6.75 -16.56 -2.09
CA PHE A 53 6.38 -15.39 -1.28
C PHE A 53 4.89 -15.36 -0.93
N GLY A 54 4.06 -16.14 -1.62
CA GLY A 54 2.62 -16.00 -1.57
C GLY A 54 2.16 -14.71 -2.26
N GLY A 55 1.16 -14.82 -3.12
CA GLY A 55 0.34 -13.67 -3.48
C GLY A 55 -0.81 -13.58 -2.51
N THR A 56 -0.68 -12.80 -1.43
CA THR A 56 -1.87 -12.44 -0.65
C THR A 56 -2.64 -11.41 -1.46
N GLU A 57 -3.54 -11.88 -2.31
CA GLU A 57 -4.50 -11.00 -2.97
C GLU A 57 -5.43 -10.44 -1.91
N LEU A 58 -5.17 -9.21 -1.49
CA LEU A 58 -6.02 -8.48 -0.57
C LEU A 58 -7.27 -8.04 -1.34
N THR A 59 -8.34 -8.82 -1.20
CA THR A 59 -9.67 -8.41 -1.66
C THR A 59 -10.35 -7.62 -0.54
N VAL A 60 -11.02 -6.53 -0.89
CA VAL A 60 -11.80 -5.73 0.07
C VAL A 60 -13.02 -6.55 0.47
N ILE A 61 -12.97 -7.13 1.68
CA ILE A 61 -14.09 -7.90 2.25
C ILE A 61 -15.20 -7.00 2.81
N GLY A 62 -14.91 -5.73 3.08
CA GLY A 62 -15.89 -4.76 3.55
C GLY A 62 -15.28 -3.40 3.87
N ASN A 63 -16.13 -2.45 4.24
CA ASN A 63 -15.76 -1.09 4.62
C ASN A 63 -16.48 -0.69 5.93
N PRO A 64 -15.92 -1.04 7.10
CA PRO A 64 -16.47 -0.62 8.38
C PRO A 64 -16.30 0.88 8.60
N ARG A 65 -17.27 1.50 9.28
CA ARG A 65 -17.17 2.89 9.68
C ARG A 65 -16.87 3.00 11.17
N ILE A 66 -15.68 3.48 11.49
CA ILE A 66 -15.27 3.80 12.87
C ILE A 66 -15.75 5.21 13.21
N ARG A 67 -16.50 5.36 14.31
CA ARG A 67 -16.93 6.65 14.84
C ARG A 67 -16.03 7.03 16.00
N THR A 68 -15.39 8.19 15.91
CA THR A 68 -14.64 8.80 17.00
C THR A 68 -15.45 9.90 17.67
N GLU A 69 -15.15 10.16 18.94
CA GLU A 69 -15.82 11.21 19.71
C GLU A 69 -15.45 12.62 19.23
N ASN A 70 -14.22 12.78 18.73
CA ASN A 70 -13.67 14.07 18.31
C ASN A 70 -13.32 14.08 16.82
N ASN A 71 -13.27 15.30 16.25
CA ASN A 71 -12.67 15.50 14.93
C ASN A 71 -11.18 15.14 15.00
N CYS A 72 -10.79 14.10 14.28
CA CYS A 72 -9.45 13.57 14.34
C CYS A 72 -8.92 13.20 12.95
N VAL A 73 -7.60 13.23 12.81
CA VAL A 73 -6.91 12.72 11.64
C VAL A 73 -6.48 11.27 11.93
N PRO A 74 -6.97 10.27 11.17
CA PRO A 74 -6.51 8.89 11.31
C PRO A 74 -5.00 8.80 11.03
N ARG A 75 -4.26 8.09 11.88
CA ARG A 75 -2.82 7.88 11.69
C ARG A 75 -2.49 6.44 11.38
N ASP A 76 -2.96 5.51 12.21
CA ASP A 76 -2.72 4.09 12.00
C ASP A 76 -3.78 3.24 12.71
N ILE A 77 -3.88 1.97 12.29
CA ILE A 77 -4.78 0.99 12.91
C ILE A 77 -4.11 -0.37 12.99
N LEU A 78 -4.23 -1.03 14.15
CA LEU A 78 -3.59 -2.31 14.41
C LEU A 78 -4.49 -3.21 15.25
N GLN A 79 -4.53 -4.51 14.96
CA GLN A 79 -5.27 -5.46 15.78
C GLN A 79 -4.43 -5.93 16.98
N VAL A 80 -4.95 -5.74 18.20
CA VAL A 80 -4.32 -6.13 19.46
C VAL A 80 -5.34 -6.85 20.34
N GLY A 81 -5.07 -8.10 20.70
CA GLY A 81 -5.96 -8.88 21.59
C GLY A 81 -7.38 -9.07 21.04
N GLY A 82 -7.54 -9.13 19.71
CA GLY A 82 -8.85 -9.23 19.06
C GLY A 82 -9.59 -7.91 18.89
N LEU A 83 -9.07 -6.81 19.46
CA LEU A 83 -9.61 -5.45 19.32
C LEU A 83 -8.81 -4.67 18.28
N LEU A 84 -9.44 -3.69 17.65
CA LEU A 84 -8.80 -2.70 16.79
C LEU A 84 -8.32 -1.53 17.64
N LEU A 85 -7.00 -1.41 17.75
CA LEU A 85 -6.33 -0.21 18.26
C LEU A 85 -6.25 0.81 17.14
N PHE A 86 -7.02 1.88 17.30
CA PHE A 86 -7.04 2.99 16.36
C PHE A 86 -6.25 4.17 16.93
N GLY A 87 -5.21 4.56 16.21
CA GLY A 87 -4.37 5.71 16.52
C GLY A 87 -4.79 6.92 15.71
N TYR A 88 -5.06 8.03 16.37
CA TYR A 88 -5.47 9.27 15.73
C TYR A 88 -4.86 10.49 16.40
N GLU A 89 -4.88 11.60 15.68
CA GLU A 89 -4.53 12.91 16.22
C GLU A 89 -5.78 13.76 16.32
N VAL A 90 -6.09 14.22 17.52
CA VAL A 90 -7.15 15.22 17.73
C VAL A 90 -6.55 16.61 17.64
N PHE A 91 -7.25 17.50 16.96
CA PHE A 91 -6.95 18.92 17.07
C PHE A 91 -7.46 19.44 18.41
N ILE A 92 -6.58 19.46 19.41
CA ILE A 92 -6.90 19.95 20.75
C ILE A 92 -6.73 21.48 20.75
N GLY A 93 -7.82 22.22 20.60
CA GLY A 93 -7.77 23.68 20.51
C GLY A 93 -7.36 24.38 21.82
N LEU A 94 -8.04 24.07 22.94
CA LEU A 94 -7.90 24.82 24.20
C LEU A 94 -7.37 24.00 25.40
N LYS A 95 -7.17 22.68 25.27
CA LYS A 95 -6.62 21.89 26.40
C LYS A 95 -5.10 21.92 26.35
N SER A 96 -4.51 22.09 27.53
CA SER A 96 -3.05 22.19 27.71
C SER A 96 -2.35 20.83 27.85
N GLU A 97 -3.10 19.73 27.92
CA GLU A 97 -2.55 18.39 28.21
C GLU A 97 -3.21 17.33 27.32
N THR A 98 -2.38 16.56 26.63
CA THR A 98 -2.78 15.43 25.77
C THR A 98 -2.89 14.17 26.62
N LYS A 99 -4.07 13.54 26.65
CA LYS A 99 -4.29 12.26 27.33
C LYS A 99 -4.10 11.08 26.37
N VAL A 100 -3.92 9.89 26.91
CA VAL A 100 -3.85 8.64 26.13
C VAL A 100 -5.13 8.44 25.29
N SER A 101 -6.30 8.77 25.86
CA SER A 101 -7.59 8.74 25.15
C SER A 101 -7.72 9.75 24.01
N ASP A 102 -6.84 10.76 23.95
CA ASP A 102 -6.80 11.72 22.85
C ASP A 102 -5.92 11.22 21.68
N ILE A 103 -5.20 10.12 21.86
CA ILE A 103 -4.27 9.55 20.87
C ILE A 103 -4.74 8.16 20.40
N PHE A 104 -5.35 7.39 21.31
CA PHE A 104 -5.78 6.03 21.05
C PHE A 104 -7.25 5.83 21.40
N ALA A 105 -7.96 5.10 20.54
CA ALA A 105 -9.22 4.44 20.87
C ALA A 105 -9.12 2.95 20.57
N LEU A 106 -9.87 2.17 21.33
CA LEU A 106 -10.07 0.76 21.04
C LEU A 106 -11.48 0.56 20.50
N HIS A 107 -11.59 -0.32 19.52
CA HIS A 107 -12.86 -0.75 18.95
C HIS A 107 -12.91 -2.27 18.89
N GLY A 108 -14.12 -2.83 19.06
CA GLY A 108 -14.39 -4.19 18.66
C GLY A 108 -14.24 -4.36 17.15
N PHE A 109 -14.16 -5.61 16.70
CA PHE A 109 -14.24 -5.94 15.27
C PHE A 109 -15.09 -7.19 15.11
N ASN A 110 -16.37 -6.99 14.81
CA ASN A 110 -17.35 -8.05 14.71
C ASN A 110 -17.94 -8.08 13.30
N MET A 111 -18.09 -9.28 12.74
CA MET A 111 -18.84 -9.47 11.50
C MET A 111 -20.32 -9.62 11.84
N THR A 112 -21.19 -8.90 11.14
CA THR A 112 -22.65 -9.02 11.30
C THR A 112 -23.18 -10.14 10.41
N ASP A 113 -24.36 -10.66 10.75
CA ASP A 113 -25.00 -11.75 10.00
C ASP A 113 -25.28 -11.38 8.53
N ASP A 114 -25.46 -10.08 8.26
CA ASP A 114 -25.66 -9.53 6.91
C ASP A 114 -24.36 -9.38 6.09
N GLY A 115 -23.23 -9.86 6.61
CA GLY A 115 -21.91 -9.73 5.96
C GLY A 115 -21.27 -8.34 6.13
N GLY A 116 -21.83 -7.49 7.00
CA GLY A 116 -21.26 -6.21 7.39
C GLY A 116 -20.22 -6.34 8.50
N PHE A 117 -19.61 -5.20 8.86
CA PHE A 117 -18.67 -5.12 9.97
C PHE A 117 -19.13 -4.03 10.94
N ASP A 118 -19.19 -4.38 12.23
CA ASP A 118 -19.44 -3.46 13.32
C ASP A 118 -18.17 -3.28 14.18
N CYS A 119 -17.90 -2.02 14.52
CA CYS A 119 -16.72 -1.60 15.27
C CYS A 119 -17.11 -0.78 16.50
N PRO A 120 -17.78 -1.39 17.50
CA PRO A 120 -18.25 -0.69 18.68
C PRO A 120 -17.05 -0.17 19.50
N PRO A 121 -17.14 1.01 20.14
CA PRO A 121 -16.08 1.50 21.01
C PRO A 121 -15.85 0.54 22.18
N ALA A 122 -14.60 0.33 22.53
CA ALA A 122 -14.16 -0.47 23.65
C ALA A 122 -13.35 0.38 24.64
N GLY A 123 -13.43 0.04 25.93
CA GLY A 123 -12.65 0.70 26.97
C GLY A 123 -11.15 0.52 26.76
N LEU A 124 -10.35 1.52 27.16
CA LEU A 124 -8.88 1.48 27.06
C LEU A 124 -8.24 0.40 27.95
N ASP A 125 -9.00 -0.13 28.90
CA ASP A 125 -8.67 -1.25 29.78
C ASP A 125 -8.90 -2.63 29.14
N ALA A 126 -9.69 -2.71 28.06
CA ALA A 126 -10.12 -3.97 27.46
C ALA A 126 -8.99 -4.84 26.91
N THR A 127 -7.81 -4.27 26.65
CA THR A 127 -6.60 -4.99 26.20
C THR A 127 -5.65 -5.36 27.35
N GLY A 128 -6.17 -5.58 28.55
CA GLY A 128 -5.35 -5.88 29.73
C GLY A 128 -4.67 -4.63 30.32
N GLY A 129 -5.21 -3.45 30.04
CA GLY A 129 -4.84 -2.20 30.70
C GLY A 129 -3.46 -1.63 30.36
N PHE A 130 -2.71 -2.15 29.37
CA PHE A 130 -1.37 -1.64 29.08
C PHE A 130 -1.36 -0.15 28.69
N LEU A 131 -2.41 0.31 27.98
CA LEU A 131 -2.63 1.72 27.63
C LEU A 131 -2.94 2.60 28.85
N GLN A 132 -3.38 1.99 29.94
CA GLN A 132 -3.71 2.66 31.20
C GLN A 132 -2.65 2.44 32.29
N SER A 133 -1.54 1.78 31.95
CA SER A 133 -0.44 1.61 32.91
C SER A 133 0.13 2.98 33.31
N GLU A 134 0.35 3.20 34.60
CA GLU A 134 0.78 4.50 35.11
C GLU A 134 2.08 4.99 34.46
N GLN A 135 3.01 4.07 34.20
CA GLN A 135 4.27 4.38 33.53
C GLN A 135 4.01 4.88 32.10
N PHE A 136 3.19 4.19 31.32
CA PHE A 136 2.88 4.57 29.94
C PHE A 136 2.17 5.93 29.86
N VAL A 137 1.18 6.16 30.72
CA VAL A 137 0.45 7.44 30.79
C VAL A 137 1.41 8.59 31.11
N LYS A 138 2.31 8.40 32.08
CA LYS A 138 3.35 9.40 32.42
C LYS A 138 4.31 9.65 31.27
N GLU A 139 4.80 8.60 30.61
CA GLU A 139 5.75 8.72 29.49
C GLU A 139 5.13 9.46 28.30
N ILE A 140 3.89 9.14 27.92
CA ILE A 140 3.14 9.84 26.88
C ILE A 140 2.92 11.31 27.27
N GLY A 141 2.48 11.57 28.51
CA GLY A 141 2.27 12.94 28.99
C GLY A 141 3.56 13.77 28.92
N ASN A 142 4.69 13.20 29.35
CA ASN A 142 6.00 13.84 29.25
C ASN A 142 6.41 14.09 27.80
N LEU A 143 6.21 13.12 26.90
CA LEU A 143 6.55 13.26 25.49
C LEU A 143 5.86 14.48 24.86
N TYR A 144 4.55 14.61 25.06
CA TYR A 144 3.78 15.74 24.53
C TYR A 144 4.06 17.06 25.26
N LYS A 145 4.47 17.00 26.53
CA LYS A 145 4.86 18.20 27.30
C LYS A 145 6.20 18.78 26.84
N PHE A 146 7.18 17.94 26.55
CA PHE A 146 8.54 18.37 26.20
C PHE A 146 8.81 18.43 24.70
N THR A 147 7.98 17.77 23.87
CA THR A 147 8.15 17.70 22.42
C THR A 147 6.94 18.29 21.71
N ARG A 148 7.09 19.53 21.23
CA ARG A 148 5.99 20.30 20.61
C ARG A 148 5.45 19.66 19.33
N GLU A 149 6.27 18.90 18.61
CA GLU A 149 5.91 18.22 17.37
C GLU A 149 5.69 16.70 17.55
N ALA A 150 5.46 16.26 18.80
CA ALA A 150 5.12 14.87 19.07
C ALA A 150 3.85 14.48 18.31
N ARG A 151 3.95 13.40 17.54
CA ARG A 151 2.87 12.90 16.71
C ARG A 151 2.95 11.40 16.54
N LEU A 152 1.81 10.74 16.38
CA LEU A 152 1.79 9.30 16.16
C LEU A 152 2.14 9.02 14.70
N SER A 153 3.26 8.32 14.48
CA SER A 153 3.72 7.97 13.14
C SER A 153 3.18 6.61 12.68
N ARG A 154 3.35 5.57 13.49
CA ARG A 154 3.01 4.19 13.16
C ARG A 154 2.79 3.35 14.41
N LEU A 155 1.94 2.34 14.28
CA LEU A 155 1.71 1.26 15.22
C LEU A 155 2.32 -0.03 14.66
N ASP A 156 3.39 -0.50 15.30
CA ASP A 156 4.04 -1.74 14.90
C ASP A 156 3.81 -2.82 15.96
N LYS A 157 3.27 -3.96 15.52
CA LYS A 157 3.25 -5.18 16.32
C LYS A 157 4.60 -5.86 16.18
N ARG A 158 5.39 -5.91 17.26
CA ARG A 158 6.59 -6.76 17.27
C ARG A 158 6.15 -8.23 17.25
N PRO A 159 6.66 -9.07 16.33
CA PRO A 159 6.44 -10.50 16.42
C PRO A 159 7.06 -11.00 17.74
N ALA A 160 6.33 -11.87 18.44
CA ALA A 160 6.80 -12.53 19.65
C ALA A 160 8.00 -13.44 19.35
#